data_AF-A0AAX4KA80-F1
#
_entry.id   AF-A0AAX4KA80-F1
#
_cell.length_a   1.000
_cell.length_b   1.000
_cell.length_c   1.000
_cell.angle_alpha   90.00
_cell.angle_beta   90.00
_cell.angle_gamma   90.00
#
_symmetry.space_group_name_H-M   'P 1'
#
loop_
_entity.id
_entity.type
_entity.pdbx_description
1 polymer ?
#
loop_
_entity_poly.entity_id
_entity_poly.type
_entity_poly.pdbx_seq_one_letter_code
_entity_poly.pdbx_strand_id
1 'polypeptide(L)'
;MVDALGVTGVEGVFRKAAEITMGILRNNSDSLMSVLEAFVHDPLIEWIKIGRSKSERDIKASADRNLKPIKAKLRGIMEEGTVLSVPSQVEALIKEATSLTNLSAMYIGWAPWL
;
A
#
# COMPACT_ATOMS: atom_id res chain seq x y z
N MET A 1 -16.43 4.55 10.59
CA MET A 1 -15.37 3.71 11.24
C MET A 1 -14.50 4.42 12.31
N VAL A 2 -14.08 5.68 12.13
CA VAL A 2 -13.20 6.39 13.09
C VAL A 2 -13.80 6.52 14.49
N ASP A 3 -15.12 6.67 14.58
CA ASP A 3 -15.84 6.80 15.87
C ASP A 3 -15.65 5.58 16.79
N ALA A 4 -15.36 4.41 16.23
CA ALA A 4 -15.09 3.20 16.99
C ALA A 4 -13.71 3.18 17.68
N LEU A 5 -12.80 4.10 17.31
CA LEU A 5 -11.46 4.22 17.89
C LEU A 5 -11.44 4.97 19.23
N GLY A 6 -12.62 5.42 19.70
CA GLY A 6 -12.78 6.15 20.96
C GLY A 6 -12.64 7.66 20.79
N VAL A 7 -12.62 8.38 21.92
CA VAL A 7 -12.74 9.85 21.95
C VAL A 7 -11.59 10.61 21.27
N THR A 8 -10.43 9.97 21.10
CA THR A 8 -9.28 10.53 20.41
C THR A 8 -9.26 10.23 18.90
N GLY A 9 -10.19 9.40 18.41
CA GLY A 9 -10.22 8.97 17.01
C GLY A 9 -8.89 8.37 16.55
N VAL A 10 -8.40 8.86 15.40
CA VAL A 10 -7.14 8.39 14.79
C VAL A 10 -5.89 8.80 15.56
N GLU A 11 -5.93 9.88 16.35
CA GLU A 11 -4.77 10.45 17.07
C GLU A 11 -4.31 9.62 18.29
N GLY A 12 -5.03 8.54 18.60
CA GLY A 12 -4.76 7.69 19.75
C GLY A 12 -3.92 6.46 19.42
N VAL A 13 -4.39 5.31 19.89
CA VAL A 13 -3.74 4.00 19.72
C VAL A 13 -3.54 3.67 18.25
N PHE A 14 -4.47 4.08 17.37
CA PHE A 14 -4.39 3.83 15.94
C PHE A 14 -3.14 4.44 15.30
N ARG A 15 -2.92 5.75 15.44
CA ARG A 15 -1.72 6.42 14.88
C ARG A 15 -0.44 5.79 15.39
N LYS A 16 -0.35 5.56 16.71
CA LYS A 16 0.87 4.98 17.31
C LYS A 16 1.14 3.57 16.80
N ALA A 17 0.11 2.74 16.68
CA ALA A 17 0.22 1.41 16.08
C ALA A 17 0.66 1.51 14.60
N ALA A 18 0.06 2.41 13.82
CA ALA A 18 0.39 2.61 12.40
C ALA A 18 1.85 3.05 12.21
N GLU A 19 2.36 3.97 13.05
CA GLU A 19 3.77 4.39 13.04
C GLU A 19 4.71 3.23 13.36
N ILE A 20 4.42 2.45 14.40
CA ILE A 20 5.23 1.28 14.77
C ILE A 20 5.24 0.26 13.63
N THR A 21 4.07 -0.10 13.11
CA THR A 21 3.94 -1.05 12.00
C THR A 21 4.69 -0.56 10.77
N MET A 22 4.52 0.71 10.38
CA MET A 22 5.23 1.29 9.24
C MET A 22 6.74 1.30 9.46
N GLY A 23 7.21 1.60 10.68
CA GLY A 23 8.62 1.50 11.04
C GLY A 23 9.17 0.07 10.85
N ILE A 24 8.46 -0.95 11.33
CA ILE A 24 8.85 -2.35 11.17
C ILE A 24 8.90 -2.75 9.69
N LEU A 25 7.89 -2.36 8.90
CA LEU A 25 7.82 -2.65 7.47
C LEU A 25 9.01 -2.03 6.70
N ARG A 26 9.37 -0.78 7.00
CA ARG A 26 10.50 -0.10 6.35
C ARG A 26 11.84 -0.71 6.75
N ASN A 27 12.02 -1.04 8.03
CA ASN A 27 13.24 -1.65 8.55
C ASN A 27 13.50 -3.04 7.97
N ASN A 28 12.43 -3.79 7.65
CA ASN A 28 12.50 -5.14 7.08
C ASN A 28 12.09 -5.16 5.60
N SER A 29 12.27 -4.03 4.89
CA SER A 29 11.81 -3.88 3.50
C SER A 29 12.47 -4.85 2.53
N ASP A 30 13.73 -5.20 2.74
CA ASP A 30 14.43 -6.19 1.91
C ASP A 30 13.84 -7.59 2.08
N SER A 31 13.57 -8.03 3.31
CA SER A 31 12.93 -9.33 3.58
C SER A 31 11.53 -9.41 2.97
N LEU A 32 10.73 -8.34 3.09
CA LEU A 32 9.41 -8.26 2.47
C LEU A 32 9.51 -8.30 0.94
N MET A 33 10.49 -7.61 0.35
CA MET A 33 10.68 -7.59 -1.09
C MET A 33 11.09 -8.96 -1.61
N SER A 34 11.98 -9.69 -0.92
CA SER A 34 12.35 -11.05 -1.31
C SER A 34 11.16 -12.00 -1.37
N VAL A 35 10.22 -11.90 -0.42
CA VAL A 35 8.99 -12.69 -0.42
C VAL A 35 8.09 -12.31 -1.59
N LEU A 36 7.90 -11.02 -1.86
CA LEU A 36 7.06 -10.54 -2.96
C LEU A 36 7.64 -10.85 -4.33
N GLU A 37 8.96 -10.76 -4.49
CA GLU A 37 9.67 -11.17 -5.71
C GLU A 37 9.41 -12.64 -6.01
N ALA A 38 9.47 -13.51 -5.00
CA ALA A 38 9.16 -14.94 -5.17
C ALA A 38 7.71 -15.17 -5.64
N PHE A 39 6.72 -14.48 -5.06
CA PHE A 39 5.32 -14.60 -5.49
C PHE A 39 5.06 -14.06 -6.90
N VAL A 40 5.70 -12.96 -7.26
CA VAL A 40 5.47 -12.34 -8.57
C VAL A 40 6.12 -13.17 -9.71
N HIS A 41 7.16 -13.94 -9.40
CA HIS A 41 7.79 -14.89 -10.32
C HIS A 41 7.25 -16.32 -10.19
N ASP A 42 6.16 -16.54 -9.45
CA ASP A 42 5.53 -17.86 -9.33
C ASP A 42 4.73 -18.20 -10.60
N PRO A 43 5.09 -19.27 -11.33
CA PRO A 43 4.42 -19.67 -12.56
C PRO A 43 2.94 -20.06 -12.38
N LEU A 44 2.48 -20.38 -11.16
CA LEU A 44 1.07 -20.69 -10.88
C LEU A 44 0.20 -19.44 -10.76
N ILE A 45 0.78 -18.29 -10.37
CA ILE A 45 0.07 -16.99 -10.34
C ILE A 45 -0.12 -16.47 -11.78
N GLU A 46 0.75 -16.86 -12.71
CA GLU A 46 0.62 -16.56 -14.14
C GLU A 46 -0.61 -17.24 -14.77
N TRP A 47 -1.04 -18.39 -14.23
CA TRP A 47 -2.18 -19.15 -14.78
C TRP A 47 -3.54 -18.47 -14.57
N ILE A 48 -3.68 -17.63 -13.55
CA ILE A 48 -4.91 -16.82 -13.36
C ILE A 48 -5.05 -15.78 -14.50
N LYS A 49 -3.97 -15.49 -15.24
CA LYS A 49 -3.95 -14.56 -16.39
C LYS A 49 -4.05 -15.27 -17.75
N ILE A 50 -4.42 -16.56 -17.80
CA ILE A 50 -4.59 -17.35 -19.04
C ILE A 50 -5.83 -16.85 -19.80
N GLY A 51 -5.64 -15.78 -20.54
CA GLY A 51 -6.48 -15.41 -21.68
C GLY A 51 -5.68 -14.90 -22.87
N ARG A 52 -4.37 -14.66 -22.70
CA ARG A 52 -3.48 -14.17 -23.76
C ARG A 52 -2.10 -14.78 -23.58
N SER A 53 -1.60 -15.47 -24.60
CA SER A 53 -0.21 -15.91 -24.71
C SER A 53 0.71 -14.71 -24.50
N LYS A 54 1.30 -14.59 -23.30
CA LYS A 54 2.31 -13.57 -22.98
C LYS A 54 3.67 -14.24 -23.00
N SER A 55 4.64 -13.58 -23.63
CA SER A 55 6.02 -14.07 -23.66
C SER A 55 6.64 -13.95 -22.26
N GLU A 56 7.65 -14.75 -21.95
CA GLU A 56 8.39 -14.69 -20.66
C GLU A 56 8.92 -13.27 -20.35
N ARG A 57 9.25 -12.49 -21.39
CA ARG A 57 9.65 -11.08 -21.26
C ARG A 57 8.50 -10.17 -20.78
N ASP A 58 7.27 -10.43 -21.21
CA ASP A 58 6.09 -9.66 -20.80
C ASP A 58 5.72 -9.93 -19.34
N ILE A 59 6.06 -11.12 -18.85
CA ILE A 59 5.84 -11.55 -17.46
C ILE A 59 6.81 -10.83 -16.54
N LYS A 60 8.13 -10.87 -16.83
CA LYS A 60 9.14 -10.13 -16.06
C LYS A 60 8.89 -8.61 -16.08
N ALA A 61 8.52 -8.05 -17.23
CA ALA A 61 8.16 -6.64 -17.31
C ALA A 61 6.90 -6.30 -16.49
N SER A 62 5.93 -7.22 -16.40
CA SER A 62 4.75 -7.03 -15.54
C SER A 62 5.10 -7.15 -14.06
N ALA A 63 6.06 -8.00 -13.70
CA ALA A 63 6.55 -8.17 -12.35
C ALA A 63 7.15 -6.87 -11.80
N ASP A 64 8.11 -6.31 -12.54
CA ASP A 64 8.79 -5.07 -12.18
C ASP A 64 7.82 -3.89 -12.05
N ARG A 65 6.79 -3.83 -12.91
CA ARG A 65 5.74 -2.80 -12.83
C ARG A 65 4.96 -2.86 -11.53
N ASN A 66 4.73 -4.06 -10.99
CA ASN A 66 3.96 -4.26 -9.76
C ASN A 66 4.82 -4.06 -8.51
N LEU A 67 6.11 -4.42 -8.56
CA LEU A 67 7.02 -4.29 -7.41
C LEU A 67 7.51 -2.86 -7.19
N LYS A 68 7.71 -2.08 -8.27
CA LYS A 68 8.11 -0.65 -8.19
C LYS A 68 7.28 0.19 -7.21
N PRO A 69 5.94 0.22 -7.28
CA PRO A 69 5.13 1.02 -6.35
C PRO A 69 5.22 0.51 -4.91
N ILE A 70 5.37 -0.81 -4.70
CA ILE A 70 5.51 -1.38 -3.36
C ILE A 70 6.84 -0.95 -2.74
N LYS A 71 7.92 -1.01 -3.53
CA LYS A 71 9.25 -0.53 -3.11
C LYS A 71 9.25 0.97 -2.80
N ALA A 72 8.50 1.78 -3.56
CA ALA A 72 8.32 3.21 -3.28
C ALA A 72 7.61 3.43 -1.94
N LYS A 73 6.50 2.70 -1.68
CA LYS A 73 5.75 2.76 -0.41
C LYS A 73 6.62 2.39 0.80
N LEU A 74 7.43 1.33 0.69
CA LEU A 74 8.37 0.89 1.74
C LEU A 74 9.57 1.83 1.93
N ARG A 75 9.84 2.73 0.99
CA ARG A 75 10.86 3.78 1.15
C ARG A 75 10.30 5.11 1.64
N GLY A 76 8.97 5.23 1.73
CA GLY A 76 8.29 6.48 2.05
C GLY A 76 8.28 7.49 0.91
N ILE A 77 8.35 7.03 -0.34
CA ILE A 77 8.25 7.89 -1.52
C ILE A 77 6.77 8.01 -1.89
N MET A 78 6.23 9.23 -1.80
CA MET A 78 4.85 9.54 -2.25
C MET A 78 4.82 9.97 -3.72
N GLU A 79 3.62 10.20 -4.27
CA GLU A 79 3.41 10.53 -5.69
C GLU A 79 4.18 11.78 -6.14
N GLU A 80 4.45 12.71 -5.22
CA GLU A 80 5.23 13.93 -5.46
C GLU A 80 6.76 13.69 -5.51
N GLY A 81 7.22 12.45 -5.35
CA GLY A 81 8.65 12.09 -5.35
C GLY A 81 9.39 12.49 -4.06
N THR A 82 8.69 13.06 -3.08
CA THR A 82 9.24 13.42 -1.78
C THR A 82 9.43 12.19 -0.91
N VAL A 83 10.57 12.11 -0.22
CA VAL A 83 10.86 11.04 0.77
C VAL A 83 10.38 11.51 2.13
N LEU A 84 9.41 10.80 2.70
CA LEU A 84 8.82 11.12 3.99
C LEU A 84 9.40 10.27 5.12
N SER A 85 9.42 10.87 6.31
CA SER A 85 9.63 10.13 7.56
C SER A 85 8.44 9.21 7.84
N VAL A 86 8.60 8.22 8.72
CA VAL A 86 7.49 7.32 9.11
C VAL A 86 6.28 8.10 9.65
N PRO A 87 6.43 9.01 10.63
CA PRO A 87 5.30 9.79 11.13
C PRO A 87 4.64 10.65 10.04
N SER A 88 5.44 11.31 9.19
CA SER A 88 4.92 12.14 8.10
C SER A 88 4.16 11.31 7.06
N GLN A 89 4.65 10.11 6.74
CA GLN A 89 3.99 9.20 5.82
C GLN A 89 2.65 8.72 6.39
N VAL A 90 2.61 8.35 7.68
CA VAL A 90 1.38 7.94 8.35
C VAL A 90 0.37 9.09 8.39
N GLU A 91 0.81 10.30 8.72
CA GLU A 91 -0.02 11.50 8.70
C GLU A 91 -0.68 11.73 7.33
N ALA A 92 0.12 11.71 6.26
CA ALA A 92 -0.38 11.92 4.91
C ALA A 92 -1.38 10.83 4.48
N LEU A 93 -1.13 9.56 4.84
CA LEU A 93 -2.05 8.45 4.57
C LEU A 93 -3.37 8.58 5.34
N ILE A 94 -3.32 8.99 6.61
CA ILE A 94 -4.52 9.25 7.41
C ILE A 94 -5.34 10.37 6.78
N LYS A 95 -4.69 11.45 6.36
CA LYS A 95 -5.34 12.59 5.69
C LYS A 95 -5.97 12.18 4.36
N GLU A 96 -5.29 11.34 3.58
CA GLU A 96 -5.81 10.83 2.32
C GLU A 96 -7.05 9.95 2.52
N ALA A 97 -7.00 9.05 3.52
CA ALA A 97 -8.10 8.14 3.86
C ALA A 97 -9.33 8.84 4.48
N THR A 98 -9.14 10.00 5.10
CA THR A 98 -10.21 10.79 5.73
C THR A 98 -10.70 11.95 4.85
N SER A 99 -10.10 12.15 3.68
CA SER A 99 -10.48 13.21 2.74
C SER A 99 -11.88 12.97 2.18
N LEU A 100 -12.80 13.92 2.42
CA LEU A 100 -14.16 13.86 1.89
C LEU A 100 -14.17 13.82 0.35
N THR A 101 -13.23 14.50 -0.31
CA THR A 101 -13.08 14.45 -1.77
C THR A 101 -12.82 13.03 -2.25
N ASN A 102 -11.88 12.32 -1.60
CA ASN A 102 -11.54 10.94 -1.96
C ASN A 102 -12.69 9.98 -1.64
N LEU A 103 -13.29 10.12 -0.46
CA LEU A 103 -14.43 9.31 -0.03
C LEU A 103 -15.64 9.48 -0.96
N SER A 104 -15.94 10.71 -1.38
CA SER A 104 -17.06 10.99 -2.30
C SER A 104 -16.85 10.41 -3.71
N ALA A 105 -15.59 10.21 -4.12
CA ALA A 105 -15.24 9.63 -5.41
C ALA A 105 -15.23 8.08 -5.38
N MET A 106 -15.34 7.46 -4.21
CA MET A 106 -15.36 6.00 -4.11
C MET A 106 -16.63 5.43 -4.73
N TYR A 107 -16.51 4.23 -5.31
CA TYR A 107 -17.66 3.49 -5.81
C TYR A 107 -18.68 3.25 -4.68
N ILE A 108 -19.95 3.58 -4.94
CA ILE A 108 -21.04 3.57 -3.96
C ILE A 108 -21.15 2.25 -3.17
N GLY A 109 -20.83 1.11 -3.78
CA GLY A 109 -20.87 -0.21 -3.12
C GLY A 109 -19.84 -0.42 -2.01
N TRP A 110 -18.83 0.44 -1.90
CA TRP A 110 -17.90 0.45 -0.75
C TRP A 110 -18.47 1.17 0.48
N ALA A 111 -19.60 1.86 0.34
CA ALA A 111 -20.27 2.61 1.39
C ALA A 111 -19.34 3.56 2.18
N PRO A 112 -18.69 4.55 1.52
CA PRO A 112 -17.74 5.47 2.14
C PRO A 112 -18.32 6.37 3.25
N TRP A 113 -19.65 6.40 3.43
CA TRP A 113 -20.34 7.18 4.46
C TRP A 113 -20.49 6.46 5.81
N LEU A 114 -19.95 5.24 5.96
CA LEU A 114 -20.05 4.40 7.18
C LEU A 114 -18.80 4.46 8.10
#